data_AF-A0A531JE32-F1
#
_entry.id   AF-A0A531JE32-F1
#
_cell.length_a   1.000
_cell.length_b   1.000
_cell.length_c   1.000
_cell.angle_alpha   90.00
_cell.angle_beta   90.00
_cell.angle_gamma   90.00
#
_symmetry.space_group_name_H-M   'P 1'
#
loop_
_entity.id
_entity.type
_entity.pdbx_description
1 polymer ?
#
loop_
_entity_poly.entity_id
_entity_poly.type
_entity_poly.pdbx_seq_one_letter_code
_entity_poly.pdbx_strand_id
1 'polypeptide(L)'
;KYNYVSPEQLGLYGGDVSEQSDIYSLGLVLAAALRGKPIDMGGTQFEIVEKRRTVPDLSDIDADFRGIVEAMLQPDPLDRPISMADIARATRDDTDEETRPP
;
A
#
# COMPACT_ATOMS: atom_id res chain seq x y z
N LYS A 1 2.93 14.60 -10.06
CA LYS A 1 3.28 14.94 -8.65
C LYS A 1 2.48 14.13 -7.62
N TYR A 2 1.26 13.67 -7.92
CA TYR A 2 0.36 13.04 -6.94
C TYR A 2 0.43 11.51 -6.83
N ASN A 3 1.26 10.82 -7.63
CA ASN A 3 1.16 9.36 -7.77
C ASN A 3 1.39 8.54 -6.48
N TYR A 4 1.92 9.14 -5.41
CA TYR A 4 2.19 8.46 -4.14
C TYR A 4 1.48 9.14 -2.96
N VAL A 5 0.49 9.98 -3.22
CA VAL A 5 -0.23 10.73 -2.18
C VAL A 5 -1.35 9.87 -1.61
N SER A 6 -1.46 9.84 -0.28
CA SER A 6 -2.51 9.13 0.46
C SER A 6 -3.88 9.81 0.33
N PRO A 7 -4.99 9.07 0.55
CA PRO A 7 -6.35 9.61 0.55
C PRO A 7 -6.53 10.85 1.46
N GLU A 8 -5.99 10.80 2.68
CA GLU A 8 -6.09 11.85 3.69
C GLU A 8 -5.32 13.13 3.33
N GLN A 9 -4.20 13.01 2.61
CA GLN A 9 -3.50 14.18 2.06
C GLN A 9 -4.31 14.91 0.98
N LEU A 10 -5.40 14.30 0.48
CA LEU A 10 -6.37 14.93 -0.41
C LEU A 10 -7.66 15.38 0.32
N GLY A 11 -7.69 15.27 1.65
CA GLY A 11 -8.83 15.65 2.48
C GLY A 11 -9.87 14.56 2.68
N LEU A 12 -9.62 13.31 2.29
CA LEU A 12 -10.47 12.18 2.68
C LEU A 12 -10.21 11.80 4.15
N TYR A 13 -11.15 11.08 4.77
CA TYR A 13 -10.98 10.53 6.14
C TYR A 13 -10.58 11.58 7.20
N GLY A 14 -11.08 12.82 7.07
CA GLY A 14 -10.79 13.91 8.02
C GLY A 14 -9.55 14.74 7.68
N GLY A 15 -8.70 14.28 6.76
CA GLY A 15 -7.49 15.00 6.33
C GLY A 15 -6.33 14.92 7.32
N ASP A 16 -6.42 14.04 8.32
CA ASP A 16 -5.40 13.87 9.35
C ASP A 16 -4.21 13.05 8.81
N VAL A 17 -3.18 13.76 8.34
CA VAL A 17 -1.95 13.15 7.83
C VAL A 17 -1.10 12.64 8.99
N SER A 18 -0.74 11.37 8.96
CA SER A 18 -0.01 10.67 10.04
C SER A 18 0.95 9.62 9.48
N GLU A 19 1.54 8.80 10.35
CA GLU A 19 2.39 7.67 9.95
C GLU A 19 1.67 6.70 9.00
N GLN A 20 0.34 6.58 9.12
CA GLN A 20 -0.47 5.76 8.22
C GLN A 20 -0.47 6.28 6.78
N SER A 21 -0.27 7.59 6.58
CA SER A 21 -0.13 8.20 5.25
C SER A 21 1.17 7.77 4.57
N ASP A 22 2.24 7.63 5.34
CA ASP A 22 3.52 7.12 4.82
C ASP A 22 3.44 5.63 4.49
N ILE A 23 2.68 4.85 5.29
CA ILE A 23 2.40 3.43 4.98
C ILE A 23 1.71 3.28 3.63
N TYR A 24 0.69 4.09 3.34
CA TYR A 24 0.03 4.07 2.04
C TYR A 24 0.97 4.45 0.90
N SER A 25 1.74 5.53 1.10
CA SER A 25 2.71 6.03 0.12
C SER A 25 3.76 4.96 -0.19
N LEU A 26 4.26 4.25 0.83
CA LEU A 26 5.17 3.14 0.67
C LEU A 26 4.52 1.95 -0.01
N GLY A 27 3.25 1.64 0.28
CA GLY A 27 2.52 0.56 -0.39
C GLY A 27 2.49 0.77 -1.90
N LEU A 28 2.30 2.01 -2.35
CA LEU A 28 2.34 2.37 -3.77
C LEU A 28 3.74 2.24 -4.38
N VAL A 29 4.78 2.59 -3.62
CA VAL A 29 6.19 2.42 -4.04
C VAL A 29 6.55 0.94 -4.12
N LEU A 30 6.15 0.14 -3.13
CA LEU A 30 6.40 -1.30 -3.07
C LEU A 30 5.68 -2.01 -4.23
N ALA A 31 4.41 -1.68 -4.47
CA ALA A 31 3.68 -2.15 -5.64
C ALA A 31 4.41 -1.78 -6.95
N ALA A 32 4.92 -0.55 -7.06
CA ALA A 32 5.67 -0.12 -8.24
C ALA A 32 6.96 -0.94 -8.43
N ALA A 33 7.67 -1.24 -7.34
CA ALA A 33 8.89 -2.04 -7.36
C ALA A 33 8.62 -3.50 -7.77
N LEU A 34 7.59 -4.13 -7.19
CA LEU A 34 7.19 -5.51 -7.49
C LEU A 34 6.69 -5.67 -8.93
N ARG A 35 5.96 -4.68 -9.45
CA ARG A 35 5.38 -4.71 -10.81
C ARG A 35 6.34 -4.21 -11.89
N GLY A 36 7.45 -3.55 -11.51
CA GLY A 36 8.33 -2.80 -12.40
C GLY A 36 7.71 -1.53 -13.00
N LYS A 37 6.48 -1.17 -12.61
CA LYS A 37 5.74 0.02 -13.08
C LYS A 37 4.83 0.56 -11.98
N PRO A 38 4.71 1.89 -11.83
CA PRO A 38 3.82 2.47 -10.83
C PRO A 38 2.35 2.16 -11.12
N ILE A 39 1.54 2.10 -10.06
CA ILE A 39 0.07 2.13 -10.21
C ILE A 39 -0.30 3.53 -10.72
N ASP A 40 -1.17 3.58 -11.72
CA ASP A 40 -1.64 4.86 -12.26
C ASP A 40 -2.56 5.56 -11.25
N MET A 41 -1.96 6.39 -10.42
CA MET A 41 -2.62 7.19 -9.39
C MET A 41 -2.75 8.67 -9.77
N GLY A 42 -2.51 9.01 -11.04
CA GLY A 42 -2.63 10.36 -11.58
C GLY A 42 -3.98 10.64 -12.23
N GLY A 43 -4.14 11.84 -12.78
CA GLY A 43 -5.34 12.27 -13.50
C GLY A 43 -5.78 13.69 -13.12
N THR A 44 -7.02 14.01 -13.45
CA THR A 44 -7.77 15.17 -12.95
C THR A 44 -7.96 15.09 -11.43
N GLN A 45 -8.35 16.20 -10.80
CA GLN A 45 -8.63 16.21 -9.34
C GLN A 45 -9.67 15.16 -8.93
N PHE A 46 -10.71 15.00 -9.75
CA PHE A 46 -11.74 14.00 -9.51
C PHE A 46 -11.19 12.57 -9.58
N GLU A 47 -10.42 12.26 -10.63
CA GLU A 47 -9.82 10.92 -10.80
C GLU A 47 -8.82 10.57 -9.71
N ILE A 48 -8.01 11.54 -9.26
CA ILE A 48 -7.05 11.35 -8.18
C ILE A 48 -7.81 10.95 -6.89
N VAL A 49 -8.93 11.61 -6.57
CA VAL A 49 -9.74 11.27 -5.41
C VAL A 49 -10.41 9.90 -5.57
N GLU A 50 -11.05 9.64 -6.72
CA GLU A 50 -11.78 8.38 -6.95
C GLU A 50 -10.86 7.16 -6.87
N LYS A 51 -9.67 7.21 -7.48
CA LYS A 51 -8.68 6.12 -7.45
C LYS A 51 -8.22 5.74 -6.04
N ARG A 52 -8.41 6.64 -5.06
CA ARG A 52 -8.00 6.48 -3.65
C ARG A 52 -9.14 6.07 -2.73
N ARG A 53 -10.36 5.93 -3.27
CA ARG A 53 -11.52 5.43 -2.52
C ARG A 53 -11.60 3.92 -2.46
N THR A 54 -10.81 3.23 -3.28
CA THR A 54 -10.76 1.77 -3.37
C THR A 54 -9.32 1.30 -3.38
N VAL A 55 -9.08 0.07 -2.94
CA VAL A 55 -7.79 -0.59 -3.18
C VAL A 55 -7.62 -0.76 -4.70
N PRO A 56 -6.47 -0.39 -5.28
CA PRO A 56 -6.19 -0.60 -6.70
C PRO A 56 -6.11 -2.10 -7.04
N ASP A 57 -6.22 -2.45 -8.32
CA ASP A 57 -6.00 -3.82 -8.76
C ASP A 57 -4.53 -4.24 -8.55
N LEU A 58 -4.33 -5.31 -7.79
CA LEU A 58 -3.03 -5.90 -7.42
C LEU A 58 -2.86 -7.32 -7.99
N SER A 59 -3.67 -7.71 -8.97
CA SER A 59 -3.64 -9.05 -9.59
C SER A 59 -2.30 -9.39 -10.25
N ASP A 60 -1.53 -8.39 -10.65
CA ASP A 60 -0.19 -8.53 -11.25
C ASP A 60 0.96 -8.54 -10.23
N ILE A 61 0.65 -8.51 -8.93
CA ILE A 61 1.60 -8.73 -7.83
C ILE A 61 1.56 -10.21 -7.42
N ASP A 62 2.74 -10.77 -7.10
CA ASP A 62 2.87 -12.12 -6.55
C ASP A 62 2.00 -12.31 -5.29
N ALA A 63 1.44 -13.51 -5.12
CA ALA A 63 0.52 -13.82 -4.03
C ALA A 63 1.16 -13.56 -2.65
N ASP A 64 2.46 -13.86 -2.52
CA ASP A 64 3.24 -13.70 -1.29
C ASP A 64 3.29 -12.23 -0.82
N PHE A 65 3.27 -11.28 -1.76
CA PHE A 65 3.30 -9.84 -1.43
C PHE A 65 1.93 -9.17 -1.52
N ARG A 66 0.95 -9.80 -2.18
CA ARG A 66 -0.34 -9.18 -2.46
C ARG A 66 -1.07 -8.79 -1.17
N GLY A 67 -1.10 -9.69 -0.19
CA GLY A 67 -1.82 -9.45 1.07
C GLY A 67 -1.28 -8.25 1.84
N ILE A 68 0.05 -8.11 1.93
CA ILE A 68 0.66 -6.98 2.63
C ILE A 68 0.49 -5.66 1.88
N VAL A 69 0.63 -5.67 0.55
CA VAL A 69 0.41 -4.47 -0.28
C VAL A 69 -1.05 -4.03 -0.21
N GLU A 70 -2.00 -4.97 -0.23
CA GLU A 70 -3.43 -4.70 -0.07
C GLU A 70 -3.75 -4.04 1.29
N ALA A 71 -3.16 -4.56 2.37
CA ALA A 71 -3.33 -3.97 3.70
C ALA A 71 -2.75 -2.55 3.79
N MET A 72 -1.59 -2.30 3.18
CA MET A 72 -0.98 -0.96 3.16
C MET A 72 -1.80 0.05 2.33
N LEU A 73 -2.50 -0.42 1.29
CA LEU A 73 -3.26 0.41 0.35
C LEU A 73 -4.74 0.57 0.71
N GLN A 74 -5.13 0.21 1.94
CA GLN A 74 -6.49 0.47 2.40
C GLN A 74 -6.82 1.97 2.34
N PRO A 75 -7.98 2.35 1.79
CA PRO A 75 -8.40 3.75 1.71
C PRO A 75 -8.48 4.40 3.09
N ASP A 76 -9.19 3.78 4.03
CA ASP A 76 -9.26 4.26 5.41
C ASP A 76 -7.91 4.00 6.10
N PRO A 77 -7.26 5.02 6.68
CA PRO A 77 -6.04 4.83 7.43
C PRO A 77 -6.21 3.82 8.58
N LEU A 78 -7.37 3.73 9.24
CA LEU A 78 -7.59 2.81 10.36
C LEU A 78 -7.57 1.32 9.98
N ASP A 79 -7.73 1.01 8.70
CA ASP A 79 -7.67 -0.36 8.18
C ASP A 79 -6.25 -0.77 7.76
N ARG A 80 -5.27 0.15 7.87
CA ARG A 80 -3.86 -0.11 7.53
C ARG A 80 -3.12 -0.75 8.71
N PRO A 81 -1.98 -1.42 8.47
CA PRO A 81 -1.10 -1.90 9.53
C PRO A 81 -0.67 -0.76 10.46
N ILE A 82 -0.65 -1.04 11.77
CA ILE A 82 -0.37 -0.04 12.82
C ILE A 82 1.11 0.39 12.78
N SER A 83 2.00 -0.45 12.27
CA SER A 83 3.41 -0.13 12.19
C SER A 83 4.16 -0.86 11.07
N MET A 84 5.27 -0.27 10.65
CA MET A 84 6.25 -0.91 9.76
C MET A 84 6.84 -2.20 10.33
N ALA A 85 6.84 -2.34 11.66
CA ALA A 85 7.26 -3.56 12.33
C ALA A 85 6.26 -4.71 12.10
N ASP A 86 4.96 -4.42 12.02
CA ASP A 86 3.94 -5.41 11.73
C ASP A 86 4.03 -5.85 10.25
N ILE A 87 4.32 -4.90 9.35
CA ILE A 87 4.59 -5.17 7.93
C ILE A 87 5.80 -6.10 7.76
N ALA A 88 6.89 -5.83 8.48
CA ALA A 88 8.11 -6.62 8.44
C ALA A 88 7.96 -8.03 9.06
N ARG A 89 7.02 -8.23 9.99
CA ARG A 89 6.68 -9.57 10.50
C ARG A 89 5.85 -10.36 9.49
N ALA A 90 4.85 -9.73 8.89
CA ALA A 90 3.99 -10.37 7.88
C ALA A 90 4.80 -10.89 6.67
N THR A 91 5.83 -10.15 6.24
CA THR A 91 6.70 -10.57 5.12
C THR A 91 7.75 -11.62 5.50
N ARG A 92 7.92 -11.94 6.79
CA ARG A 92 8.90 -12.95 7.26
C ARG A 92 8.26 -14.32 7.50
N ASP A 93 7.02 -14.36 7.99
CA ASP A 93 6.33 -15.63 8.27
C ASP A 93 6.11 -16.47 6.99
N ASP A 94 6.04 -15.85 5.80
CA ASP A 94 5.95 -16.56 4.52
C ASP A 94 7.31 -17.11 4.03
N THR A 95 8.43 -16.74 4.66
CA THR A 95 9.79 -17.17 4.25
C THR A 95 10.43 -18.28 5.11
N ASP A 96 9.74 -18.74 6.15
CA ASP A 96 10.31 -19.71 7.12
C ASP A 96 10.18 -21.20 6.70
N GLU A 97 9.69 -21.53 5.50
CA GLU A 97 9.62 -22.93 5.04
C GLU A 97 10.90 -23.44 4.36
N GLU A 98 11.87 -22.59 3.96
CA GLU A 98 12.98 -23.04 3.08
C GLU A 98 14.41 -22.94 3.64
N THR A 99 14.62 -22.90 4.96
CA THR A 99 15.99 -23.11 5.50
C THR A 99 16.04 -23.98 6.75
N ARG A 100 15.72 -25.28 6.59
CA ARG A 100 16.25 -26.29 7.53
C ARG A 100 17.64 -26.73 7.06
N PRO A 101 18.72 -26.43 7.80
CA PRO A 101 20.02 -26.99 7.49
C PRO A 101 20.03 -28.51 7.78
N PRO A 102 20.85 -29.29 7.05
CA PRO A 102 20.96 -30.74 7.20
C PRO A 102 21.59 -31.19 8.52
#